data_AF-A0A923ZJH0-F1
#
_entry.id   AF-A0A923ZJH0-F1
#
_cell.length_a   1.000
_cell.length_b   1.000
_cell.length_c   1.000
_cell.angle_alpha   90.00
_cell.angle_beta   90.00
_cell.angle_gamma   90.00
#
_symmetry.space_group_name_H-M   'P 1'
#
loop_
_entity.id
_entity.type
_entity.pdbx_description
1 polymer ?
#
loop_
_entity_poly.entity_id
_entity_poly.type
_entity_poly.pdbx_seq_one_letter_code
_entity_poly.pdbx_strand_id
1 'polypeptide(L)'
;MTLITETNDFDLVKQDPAAWYRLPQAVLDDTNLSSAEKYSLLDVWAHDLADRSNAADEGMVADAAALADSDVRMQDRVAEAQAMLSDMAATPDTLSLAARIWRRITGADQSAKPVKVKE
;
A
#
# COMPACT_ATOMS: atom_id res chain seq x y z
N MET A 1 11.67 32.12 -21.35
CA MET A 1 11.81 31.35 -20.10
C MET A 1 10.46 30.75 -19.81
N THR A 2 10.21 29.57 -20.39
CA THR A 2 8.88 28.95 -20.37
C THR A 2 8.81 28.08 -19.13
N LEU A 3 8.04 28.53 -18.13
CA LEU A 3 7.62 27.68 -17.03
C LEU A 3 6.62 26.67 -17.59
N ILE A 4 7.13 25.59 -18.18
CA ILE A 4 6.34 24.39 -18.39
C ILE A 4 6.12 23.85 -16.99
N THR A 5 4.89 23.90 -16.50
CA THR A 5 4.49 23.07 -15.36
C THR A 5 4.57 21.62 -15.82
N GLU A 6 5.73 21.00 -15.59
CA GLU A 6 5.83 19.55 -15.43
C GLU A 6 5.00 19.19 -14.19
N THR A 7 3.69 19.07 -14.40
CA THR A 7 2.84 18.31 -13.49
C THR A 7 3.37 16.89 -13.53
N ASN A 8 3.99 16.44 -12.45
CA ASN A 8 4.54 15.10 -12.33
C ASN A 8 3.44 14.09 -12.69
N ASP A 9 3.77 13.01 -13.41
CA ASP A 9 2.77 11.99 -13.78
C ASP A 9 2.04 11.45 -12.55
N PHE A 10 2.74 11.35 -11.41
CA PHE A 10 2.14 10.99 -10.11
C PHE A 10 1.06 11.98 -9.64
N ASP A 11 1.23 13.29 -9.83
CA ASP A 11 0.22 14.29 -9.45
C ASP A 11 -1.03 14.22 -10.34
N LEU A 12 -0.89 13.82 -11.61
CA LEU A 12 -2.03 13.54 -12.49
C LEU A 12 -2.78 12.27 -12.07
N VAL A 13 -2.04 11.22 -11.71
CA VAL A 13 -2.60 9.96 -11.20
C VAL A 13 -3.30 10.15 -9.85
N LYS A 14 -2.75 11.03 -9.00
CA LYS A 14 -3.29 11.34 -7.67
C LYS A 14 -4.60 12.16 -7.71
N GLN A 15 -4.88 12.89 -8.78
CA GLN A 15 -6.13 13.65 -8.90
C GLN A 15 -7.37 12.77 -9.03
N ASP A 16 -7.26 11.64 -9.72
CA ASP A 16 -8.33 10.64 -9.86
C ASP A 16 -7.71 9.24 -9.97
N PRO A 17 -7.38 8.58 -8.82
CA PRO A 17 -6.79 7.25 -8.85
C PRO A 17 -7.67 6.20 -9.55
N ALA A 18 -9.00 6.39 -9.56
CA ALA A 18 -9.97 5.46 -10.15
C ALA A 18 -9.98 5.51 -11.69
N ALA A 19 -9.59 6.63 -12.30
CA ALA A 19 -9.39 6.73 -13.75
C ALA A 19 -8.16 5.94 -14.25
N TRP A 20 -7.11 5.81 -13.41
CA TRP A 20 -5.86 5.14 -13.78
C TRP A 20 -5.80 3.68 -13.33
N TYR A 21 -6.36 3.36 -12.16
CA TYR A 21 -6.41 2.01 -11.61
C TYR A 21 -7.84 1.48 -11.59
N ARG A 22 -8.06 0.32 -12.20
CA ARG A 22 -9.37 -0.33 -12.19
C ARG A 22 -9.78 -0.89 -10.82
N LEU A 23 -8.79 -1.18 -9.97
CA LEU A 23 -8.96 -1.78 -8.64
C LEU A 23 -7.89 -1.25 -7.68
N PRO A 24 -8.19 -1.05 -6.39
CA PRO A 24 -7.20 -0.65 -5.37
C PRO A 24 -6.00 -1.59 -5.29
N GLN A 25 -6.21 -2.89 -5.53
CA GLN A 25 -5.15 -3.90 -5.58
C GLN A 25 -4.06 -3.56 -6.62
N ALA A 26 -4.42 -2.96 -7.75
CA ALA A 26 -3.46 -2.61 -8.80
C ALA A 26 -2.47 -1.50 -8.35
N VAL A 27 -2.86 -0.67 -7.38
CA VAL A 27 -1.95 0.29 -6.72
C VAL A 27 -0.91 -0.44 -5.85
N LEU A 28 -1.31 -1.54 -5.20
CA LEU A 28 -0.37 -2.39 -4.45
C LEU A 28 0.59 -3.16 -5.36
N ASP A 29 0.08 -3.66 -6.48
CA ASP A 29 0.85 -4.46 -7.43
C ASP A 29 1.81 -3.61 -8.29
N ASP A 30 1.61 -2.29 -8.39
CA ASP A 30 2.50 -1.41 -9.17
C ASP A 30 3.90 -1.33 -8.55
N THR A 31 4.91 -1.81 -9.28
CA THR A 31 6.31 -1.82 -8.82
C THR A 31 7.03 -0.48 -8.96
N ASN A 32 6.44 0.49 -9.67
CA ASN A 32 7.02 1.82 -9.90
C ASN A 32 6.70 2.79 -8.76
N LEU A 33 5.66 2.50 -7.95
CA LEU A 33 5.28 3.30 -6.80
C LEU A 33 6.02 2.88 -5.52
N SER A 34 6.53 3.85 -4.78
CA SER A 34 6.98 3.64 -3.39
C SER A 34 5.79 3.40 -2.44
N SER A 35 6.05 2.83 -1.26
CA SER A 35 5.00 2.60 -0.25
C SER A 35 4.28 3.89 0.18
N ALA A 36 4.97 5.04 0.15
CA ALA A 36 4.37 6.34 0.48
C ALA A 36 3.44 6.85 -0.63
N GLU A 37 3.79 6.63 -1.89
CA GLU A 37 2.95 6.94 -3.05
C GLU A 37 1.72 6.03 -3.08
N LYS A 38 1.89 4.72 -2.84
CA LYS A 38 0.78 3.75 -2.71
C LYS A 38 -0.20 4.16 -1.62
N TYR A 39 0.31 4.51 -0.44
CA TYR A 39 -0.51 5.01 0.66
C TYR A 39 -1.28 6.26 0.22
N SER A 40 -0.60 7.24 -0.39
CA SER A 40 -1.22 8.49 -0.81
C SER A 40 -2.27 8.33 -1.92
N LEU A 41 -2.18 7.33 -2.79
CA LEU A 41 -3.21 7.07 -3.81
C LEU A 41 -4.43 6.37 -3.21
N LEU A 42 -4.22 5.40 -2.32
CA LEU A 42 -5.31 4.71 -1.62
C LEU A 42 -6.06 5.65 -0.66
N ASP A 43 -5.36 6.57 0.00
CA ASP A 43 -5.93 7.60 0.87
C ASP A 43 -6.85 8.58 0.09
N VAL A 44 -6.39 9.09 -1.06
CA VAL A 44 -7.23 9.96 -1.92
C VAL A 44 -8.44 9.20 -2.47
N TRP A 45 -8.26 7.93 -2.87
CA TRP A 45 -9.36 7.12 -3.37
C TRP A 45 -10.41 6.84 -2.28
N ALA A 46 -9.98 6.60 -1.03
CA ALA A 46 -10.90 6.49 0.10
C ALA A 46 -11.72 7.77 0.33
N HIS A 47 -11.09 8.94 0.19
CA HIS A 47 -11.74 10.24 0.37
C HIS A 47 -12.79 10.51 -0.73
N ASP A 48 -12.45 10.31 -2.00
CA ASP A 48 -13.39 10.47 -3.12
C ASP A 48 -14.60 9.54 -2.99
N LEU A 49 -14.38 8.29 -2.58
CA LEU A 49 -15.47 7.35 -2.28
C LEU A 49 -16.36 7.79 -1.11
N ALA A 50 -15.80 8.47 -0.10
CA ALA A 50 -16.56 9.01 1.02
C ALA A 50 -17.40 10.23 0.58
N ASP A 51 -16.82 11.13 -0.22
CA ASP A 51 -17.50 12.30 -0.78
C ASP A 51 -18.67 11.90 -1.68
N ARG A 52 -18.48 10.89 -2.55
CA ARG A 52 -19.57 10.33 -3.38
C ARG A 52 -20.67 9.69 -2.54
N SER A 53 -20.33 8.97 -1.47
CA SER A 53 -21.32 8.40 -0.55
C SER A 53 -22.15 9.51 0.13
N ASN A 54 -21.49 10.56 0.62
CA ASN A 54 -22.18 11.68 1.25
C ASN A 54 -23.08 12.44 0.25
N ALA A 55 -22.63 12.66 -0.99
CA ALA A 55 -23.44 13.26 -2.05
C ALA A 55 -24.66 12.40 -2.46
N ALA A 56 -24.53 11.07 -2.37
CA ALA A 56 -25.64 10.14 -2.58
C ALA A 56 -26.67 10.20 -1.44
N ASP A 57 -26.22 10.26 -0.18
CA ASP A 57 -27.07 10.41 1.01
C ASP A 57 -27.81 11.76 1.04
N GLU A 58 -27.17 12.83 0.53
CA GLU A 58 -27.81 14.15 0.33
C GLU A 58 -28.79 14.19 -0.86
N GLY A 59 -28.97 13.08 -1.58
CA GLY A 59 -29.93 12.95 -2.67
C GLY A 59 -29.54 13.69 -3.96
N MET A 60 -28.26 14.04 -4.13
CA MET A 60 -27.79 14.79 -5.31
C MET A 60 -27.63 13.91 -6.57
N VAL A 61 -27.87 12.60 -6.47
CA VAL A 61 -27.61 11.62 -7.54
C VAL A 61 -28.88 10.83 -7.86
N ALA A 62 -29.32 10.84 -9.12
CA ALA A 62 -30.59 10.22 -9.55
C ALA A 62 -30.61 8.68 -9.42
N ASP A 63 -29.45 8.01 -9.53
CA ASP A 63 -29.27 6.55 -9.38
C ASP A 63 -28.47 6.19 -8.11
N ALA A 64 -28.61 6.99 -7.05
CA ALA A 64 -27.84 6.89 -5.80
C ALA A 64 -27.72 5.46 -5.25
N ALA A 65 -28.79 4.66 -5.26
CA ALA A 65 -28.80 3.33 -4.63
C ALA A 65 -27.87 2.31 -5.32
N ALA A 66 -27.75 2.35 -6.65
CA ALA A 66 -26.88 1.42 -7.38
C ALA A 66 -25.41 1.87 -7.33
N LEU A 67 -25.17 3.18 -7.29
CA LEU A 67 -23.84 3.76 -7.10
C LEU A 67 -23.31 3.51 -5.68
N ALA A 68 -24.13 3.71 -4.64
CA ALA A 68 -23.75 3.45 -3.26
C ALA A 68 -23.36 1.98 -3.02
N ASP A 69 -24.12 1.01 -3.53
CA ASP A 69 -23.81 -0.43 -3.42
C ASP A 69 -22.52 -0.82 -4.19
N SER A 70 -22.16 -0.08 -5.25
CA SER A 70 -20.86 -0.22 -5.91
C SER A 70 -19.72 0.41 -5.11
N ASP A 71 -19.93 1.62 -4.59
CA ASP A 71 -18.92 2.40 -3.89
C ASP A 71 -18.59 1.81 -2.51
N VAL A 72 -19.56 1.28 -1.76
CA VAL A 72 -19.32 0.51 -0.52
C VAL A 72 -18.38 -0.67 -0.77
N ARG A 73 -18.62 -1.46 -1.83
CA ARG A 73 -17.71 -2.57 -2.21
C ARG A 73 -16.34 -2.09 -2.67
N MET A 74 -16.21 -0.84 -3.12
CA MET A 74 -14.92 -0.25 -3.48
C MET A 74 -14.21 0.27 -2.23
N GLN A 75 -14.93 0.86 -1.27
CA GLN A 75 -14.39 1.25 0.04
C GLN A 75 -13.83 0.04 0.78
N ASP A 76 -14.55 -1.10 0.83
CA ASP A 76 -14.05 -2.36 1.38
C ASP A 76 -12.70 -2.76 0.75
N ARG A 77 -12.59 -2.69 -0.59
CA ARG A 77 -11.35 -3.02 -1.32
C ARG A 77 -10.21 -2.04 -1.07
N VAL A 78 -10.51 -0.75 -0.89
CA VAL A 78 -9.50 0.25 -0.52
C VAL A 78 -9.00 -0.01 0.91
N ALA A 79 -9.90 -0.34 1.85
CA ALA A 79 -9.55 -0.68 3.22
C ALA A 79 -8.73 -1.98 3.30
N GLU A 80 -9.10 -3.02 2.56
CA GLU A 80 -8.31 -4.25 2.39
C GLU A 80 -6.91 -3.93 1.84
N ALA A 81 -6.82 -3.08 0.81
CA ALA A 81 -5.54 -2.70 0.23
C ALA A 81 -4.66 -1.89 1.20
N GLN A 82 -5.24 -0.96 1.97
CA GLN A 82 -4.53 -0.22 3.02
C GLN A 82 -4.04 -1.13 4.16
N ALA A 83 -4.86 -2.12 4.55
CA ALA A 83 -4.48 -3.13 5.53
C ALA A 83 -3.31 -4.00 5.02
N MET A 84 -3.35 -4.44 3.76
CA MET A 84 -2.25 -5.18 3.13
C MET A 84 -0.98 -4.34 3.03
N LEU A 85 -1.06 -3.06 2.66
CA LEU A 85 0.11 -2.16 2.61
C LEU A 85 0.73 -1.96 4.00
N SER A 86 -0.12 -1.89 5.03
CA SER A 86 0.29 -1.79 6.43
C SER A 86 0.95 -3.09 6.92
N ASP A 87 0.42 -4.25 6.54
CA ASP A 87 1.02 -5.56 6.84
C ASP A 87 2.37 -5.72 6.11
N MET A 88 2.47 -5.36 4.82
CA MET A 88 3.73 -5.35 4.07
C MET A 88 4.80 -4.45 4.71
N ALA A 89 4.41 -3.31 5.29
CA ALA A 89 5.31 -2.45 6.05
C ALA A 89 5.64 -3.01 7.45
N ALA A 90 4.73 -3.77 8.05
CA ALA A 90 4.89 -4.44 9.34
C ALA A 90 5.58 -5.81 9.26
N THR A 91 5.72 -6.39 8.06
CA THR A 91 6.58 -7.54 7.77
C THR A 91 7.98 -7.06 7.41
N PRO A 92 8.93 -6.98 8.36
CA PRO A 92 10.31 -6.80 8.01
C PRO A 92 10.80 -8.11 7.37
N ASP A 93 10.89 -8.15 6.03
CA ASP A 93 11.65 -9.19 5.31
C ASP A 93 13.12 -9.25 5.78
N THR A 94 13.57 -8.19 6.44
CA THR A 94 14.69 -8.29 7.36
C THR A 94 14.29 -9.00 8.66
N LEU A 95 14.82 -10.21 8.86
CA LEU A 95 15.28 -10.62 10.19
C LEU A 95 16.07 -9.44 10.77
N SER A 96 15.44 -8.69 11.69
CA SER A 96 15.89 -7.36 12.10
C SER A 96 17.39 -7.36 12.33
N LEU A 97 18.10 -6.32 11.90
CA LEU A 97 19.56 -6.25 12.09
C LEU A 97 19.92 -6.47 13.57
N ALA A 98 19.07 -5.98 14.48
CA ALA A 98 19.15 -6.27 15.91
C ALA A 98 19.02 -7.78 16.23
N ALA A 99 18.05 -8.50 15.66
CA ALA A 99 17.86 -9.95 15.83
C ALA A 99 18.93 -10.83 15.13
N ARG A 100 19.59 -10.33 14.09
CA ARG A 100 20.79 -10.96 13.50
C ARG A 100 22.02 -10.73 14.39
N ILE A 101 22.22 -9.51 14.89
CA ILE A 101 23.31 -9.14 15.80
C ILE A 101 23.18 -9.89 17.14
N TRP A 102 21.99 -9.91 17.75
CA TRP A 102 21.74 -10.64 19.00
C TRP A 102 22.11 -12.12 18.88
N ARG A 103 21.65 -12.80 17.82
CA ARG A 103 21.94 -14.21 17.56
C ARG A 103 23.43 -14.49 17.34
N ARG A 104 24.17 -13.53 16.78
CA ARG A 104 25.63 -13.61 16.61
C ARG A 104 26.38 -13.37 17.93
N ILE A 105 25.84 -12.57 18.84
CA ILE A 105 26.42 -12.29 20.17
C ILE A 105 26.12 -13.43 21.16
N THR A 106 24.91 -14.01 21.13
CA THR A 106 24.51 -15.09 22.07
C THR A 106 24.99 -16.48 21.68
N GLY A 107 25.66 -16.63 20.53
CA GLY A 107 26.37 -17.87 20.18
C GLY A 107 25.46 -19.10 20.05
N ALA A 108 24.22 -18.94 19.57
CA ALA A 108 23.26 -20.03 19.37
C ALA A 108 23.61 -20.99 18.21
N ASP A 109 24.89 -21.10 17.86
CA ASP A 109 25.48 -22.03 16.91
C ASP A 109 26.60 -22.82 17.63
N GLN A 110 26.18 -23.85 18.38
CA GLN A 110 27.06 -24.73 19.17
C GLN A 110 26.62 -26.19 19.03
N SER A 111 26.82 -26.75 17.83
CA SER A 111 26.85 -28.19 17.50
C SER A 111 27.21 -28.31 16.00
N ALA A 112 28.21 -29.05 15.52
CA ALA A 112 29.25 -29.94 16.06
C ALA A 112 30.28 -30.20 14.93
N LYS A 113 31.55 -30.62 15.07
CA LYS A 113 32.42 -31.20 16.12
C LYS A 113 33.91 -30.84 15.79
N PRO A 114 34.91 -31.04 16.67
CA PRO A 114 36.30 -30.64 16.41
C PRO A 114 37.03 -31.52 15.38
N VAL A 115 37.93 -30.89 14.61
CA VAL A 115 38.86 -31.55 13.67
C VAL A 115 39.85 -32.43 14.43
N LYS A 116 39.94 -33.72 14.08
CA LYS A 116 41.08 -34.56 14.45
C LYS A 116 42.13 -34.50 13.35
N VAL A 117 43.22 -33.79 13.62
CA VAL A 117 44.49 -34.00 12.91
C VAL A 117 45.06 -35.35 13.35
N LYS A 118 45.62 -36.10 12.41
CA LYS A 118 46.53 -37.23 12.69
C LYS A 118 47.91 -36.88 12.12
N GLU A 119 48.93 -37.23 12.89
CA GLU A 119 50.32 -37.40 12.42
C GLU A 119 50.43 -38.51 11.36
#